data_AF-A0A9N8W1R8-F1
#
_entry.id   AF-A0A9N8W1R8-F1
#
_cell.length_a   1.000
_cell.length_b   1.000
_cell.length_c   1.000
_cell.angle_alpha   90.00
_cell.angle_beta   90.00
_cell.angle_gamma   90.00
#
_symmetry.space_group_name_H-M   'P 1'
#
loop_
_entity.id
_entity.type
_entity.pdbx_description
1 polymer ?
#
loop_
_entity_poly.entity_id
_entity_poly.type
_entity_poly.pdbx_seq_one_letter_code
_entity_poly.pdbx_strand_id
1 'polypeptide(L)'
;MNHPFKNILLGIKGAQLLFVCLIVILEIVQAAYFVSVYDQYIIYGGSGSYEYFTGYRYGKAGSVVWVFIVMLITFLSVVAYLTLFSKGYIWEKRHETYFVGFDAFFFVLWFTEVFTNLYWAYKGDENPCYYYTAYSDTISYVDYKSNALCGAYIASNVFGWFLLITFSLGAGFSYKIHNDSKNENSSDNNMQQSIAAISIAATAAQKNPVIKFDVLSCWQMVNQSDS
;
A
#
# COMPACT_ATOMS: atom_id res chain seq x y z
N MET A 1 -2.01 4.12 25.55
CA MET A 1 -3.23 3.37 25.18
C MET A 1 -2.95 2.55 23.93
N ASN A 2 -3.19 1.24 23.96
CA ASN A 2 -3.14 0.40 22.76
C ASN A 2 -4.40 0.68 21.93
N HIS A 3 -4.30 1.52 20.90
CA HIS A 3 -5.39 1.62 19.93
C HIS A 3 -5.49 0.29 19.18
N PRO A 4 -6.64 -0.41 19.20
CA PRO A 4 -6.81 -1.67 18.47
C PRO A 4 -6.51 -1.50 16.98
N PHE A 5 -6.80 -0.32 16.43
CA PHE A 5 -6.48 0.05 15.05
C PHE A 5 -4.98 0.09 14.73
N LYS A 6 -4.11 0.37 15.72
CA LYS A 6 -2.66 0.37 15.53
C LYS A 6 -2.14 -1.01 15.16
N ASN A 7 -2.59 -2.03 15.89
CA ASN A 7 -2.15 -3.42 15.68
C ASN A 7 -2.73 -3.99 14.38
N ILE A 8 -3.98 -3.66 14.05
CA ILE A 8 -4.60 -4.05 12.77
C ILE A 8 -3.83 -3.45 11.60
N LEU A 9 -3.53 -2.15 11.62
CA LEU A 9 -2.77 -1.49 10.56
C LEU A 9 -1.37 -2.10 10.42
N LEU A 10 -0.68 -2.37 11.54
CA LEU A 10 0.62 -3.03 11.52
C LEU A 10 0.55 -4.44 10.90
N GLY A 11 -0.51 -5.20 11.21
CA GLY A 11 -0.78 -6.49 10.60
C GLY A 11 -0.98 -6.40 9.09
N ILE A 12 -1.74 -5.40 8.62
CA ILE A 12 -1.95 -5.14 7.19
C ILE A 12 -0.61 -4.82 6.50
N LYS A 13 0.22 -3.93 7.08
CA LYS A 13 1.55 -3.61 6.52
C LYS A 13 2.49 -4.82 6.51
N GLY A 14 2.42 -5.67 7.54
CA GLY A 14 3.15 -6.94 7.58
C GLY A 14 2.72 -7.89 6.47
N ALA A 15 1.41 -8.00 6.22
CA ALA A 15 0.88 -8.80 5.11
C ALA A 15 1.29 -8.24 3.74
N GLN A 16 1.25 -6.91 3.55
CA GLN A 16 1.75 -6.26 2.33
C GLN A 16 3.22 -6.57 2.09
N LEU A 17 4.06 -6.52 3.13
CA LEU A 17 5.48 -6.89 3.03
C LEU A 17 5.67 -8.37 2.67
N LEU A 18 4.90 -9.26 3.28
CA LEU A 18 4.95 -10.69 2.97
C LEU A 18 4.60 -10.94 1.50
N PHE A 19 3.50 -10.35 1.02
CA PHE A 19 3.05 -10.54 -0.36
C PHE A 19 4.06 -9.98 -1.36
N VAL A 20 4.63 -8.79 -1.13
CA VAL A 20 5.63 -8.25 -2.07
C VAL A 20 6.89 -9.13 -2.10
N CYS A 21 7.33 -9.67 -0.95
CA CYS A 21 8.45 -10.61 -0.92
C CYS A 21 8.15 -11.91 -1.70
N LEU A 22 6.93 -12.44 -1.59
CA LEU A 22 6.51 -13.62 -2.35
C LEU A 22 6.51 -13.33 -3.86
N ILE A 23 5.99 -12.18 -4.27
CA ILE A 23 6.01 -11.75 -5.69
C ILE A 23 7.46 -11.62 -6.18
N VAL A 24 8.35 -10.99 -5.41
CA VAL A 24 9.78 -10.87 -5.76
C VAL A 24 10.39 -12.25 -6.03
N ILE A 25 10.16 -13.22 -5.14
CA ILE A 25 10.69 -14.57 -5.29
C ILE A 25 10.13 -15.22 -6.57
N LEU A 26 8.83 -15.10 -6.82
CA LEU A 26 8.18 -15.69 -7.99
C LEU A 26 8.64 -15.04 -9.31
N GLU A 27 8.84 -13.73 -9.35
CA GLU A 27 9.36 -13.04 -10.54
C GLU A 27 10.84 -13.39 -10.80
N ILE A 28 11.64 -13.57 -9.75
CA ILE A 28 13.03 -14.05 -9.90
C ILE A 28 13.04 -15.48 -10.45
N VAL A 29 12.19 -16.37 -9.92
CA VAL A 29 12.03 -17.74 -10.44
C VAL A 29 11.61 -17.69 -11.90
N GLN A 30 10.60 -16.89 -12.25
CA GLN A 30 10.12 -16.75 -13.63
C GLN A 30 11.24 -16.29 -14.57
N ALA A 31 11.99 -15.24 -14.19
CA ALA A 31 13.11 -14.73 -14.98
C ALA A 31 14.23 -15.77 -15.13
N ALA A 32 14.63 -16.44 -14.05
CA ALA A 32 15.70 -17.43 -14.07
C ALA A 32 15.36 -18.64 -14.95
N TYR A 33 14.14 -19.17 -14.83
CA TYR A 33 13.71 -20.28 -15.65
C TYR A 33 13.58 -19.87 -17.12
N PHE A 34 13.03 -18.68 -17.41
CA PHE A 34 12.89 -18.19 -18.78
C PHE A 34 14.26 -18.06 -19.45
N VAL A 35 15.21 -17.39 -18.80
CA VAL A 35 16.59 -17.26 -19.31
C VAL A 35 17.22 -18.64 -19.53
N SER A 36 17.05 -19.57 -18.57
CA SER A 36 17.63 -20.91 -18.69
C SER A 36 17.07 -21.71 -19.87
N VAL A 37 15.78 -21.56 -20.19
CA VAL A 37 15.14 -22.25 -21.31
C VAL A 37 15.53 -21.56 -22.62
N TYR A 38 15.51 -20.23 -22.65
CA TYR A 38 15.83 -19.46 -23.84
C TYR A 38 17.27 -19.69 -24.30
N ASP A 39 18.24 -19.58 -23.40
CA ASP A 39 19.67 -19.72 -23.70
C ASP A 39 20.04 -21.17 -24.07
N GLN A 40 19.31 -22.18 -23.58
CA GLN A 40 19.57 -23.59 -23.91
C GLN A 40 19.03 -24.00 -25.28
N TYR A 41 17.94 -23.39 -25.75
CA TYR A 41 17.16 -23.93 -26.86
C TYR A 41 17.00 -22.99 -28.06
N ILE A 42 17.29 -21.69 -27.94
CA ILE A 42 17.20 -20.74 -29.05
C ILE A 42 18.60 -20.40 -29.59
N ILE A 43 18.97 -21.05 -30.68
CA ILE A 43 20.26 -20.93 -31.39
C ILE A 43 20.33 -19.61 -32.23
N TYR A 44 19.61 -18.56 -31.83
CA TYR A 44 19.59 -17.28 -32.56
C TYR A 44 20.22 -16.15 -31.75
N GLY A 45 21.53 -16.27 -31.46
CA GLY A 45 22.47 -15.16 -31.21
C GLY A 45 22.09 -14.03 -30.21
N GLY A 46 21.00 -14.15 -29.46
CA GLY A 46 20.49 -13.15 -28.53
C GLY A 46 20.48 -13.68 -27.10
N SER A 47 20.59 -12.79 -26.11
CA SER A 47 20.53 -13.19 -24.71
C SER A 47 19.08 -13.38 -24.25
N GLY A 48 18.80 -14.49 -23.56
CA GLY A 48 17.46 -14.75 -22.99
C GLY A 48 17.00 -13.68 -22.01
N SER A 49 17.95 -12.96 -21.38
CA SER A 49 17.65 -11.80 -20.54
C SER A 49 17.10 -10.63 -21.35
N TYR A 50 17.66 -10.35 -22.53
CA TYR A 50 17.16 -9.29 -23.39
C TYR A 50 15.73 -9.63 -23.84
N GLU A 51 15.51 -10.84 -24.34
CA GLU A 51 14.18 -11.24 -24.81
C GLU A 51 13.14 -11.27 -23.67
N TYR A 52 13.52 -11.58 -22.44
CA TYR A 52 12.59 -11.51 -21.30
C TYR A 52 12.05 -10.10 -21.05
N PHE A 53 12.91 -9.08 -21.17
CA PHE A 53 12.55 -7.68 -20.89
C PHE A 53 12.06 -6.91 -22.12
N THR A 54 12.48 -7.30 -23.34
CA THR A 54 12.18 -6.56 -24.58
C THR A 54 11.41 -7.36 -25.62
N GLY A 55 11.28 -8.67 -25.43
CA GLY A 55 10.67 -9.59 -26.38
C GLY A 55 9.15 -9.40 -26.49
N TYR A 56 8.74 -8.70 -27.56
CA TYR A 56 7.32 -8.52 -27.90
C TYR A 56 6.61 -9.86 -28.18
N ARG A 57 7.36 -10.89 -28.61
CA ARG A 57 6.81 -12.20 -29.02
C ARG A 57 6.14 -12.98 -27.88
N TYR A 58 6.46 -12.68 -26.63
CA TYR A 58 5.96 -13.41 -25.46
C TYR A 58 4.96 -12.59 -24.63
N GLY A 59 4.41 -11.51 -25.20
CA GLY A 59 3.27 -10.76 -24.64
C GLY A 59 3.57 -9.97 -23.34
N LYS A 60 4.83 -9.93 -22.88
CA LYS A 60 5.20 -9.45 -21.54
C LYS A 60 6.23 -8.32 -21.47
N ALA A 61 6.89 -7.95 -22.57
CA ALA A 61 8.06 -7.05 -22.53
C ALA A 61 7.85 -5.75 -21.70
N GLY A 62 6.86 -4.94 -22.07
CA GLY A 62 6.58 -3.69 -21.36
C GLY A 62 5.97 -3.89 -19.97
N SER A 63 5.17 -4.94 -19.78
CA SER A 63 4.51 -5.21 -18.50
C SER A 63 5.50 -5.67 -17.44
N VAL A 64 6.48 -6.51 -17.79
CA VAL A 64 7.50 -7.03 -16.86
C VAL A 64 8.29 -5.91 -16.22
N VAL A 65 8.76 -4.93 -17.01
CA VAL A 65 9.51 -3.78 -16.48
C VAL A 65 8.66 -2.99 -15.47
N TRP A 66 7.38 -2.78 -15.78
CA TRP A 66 6.45 -2.11 -14.87
C TRP A 66 6.25 -2.87 -13.56
N VAL A 67 6.07 -4.19 -13.62
CA VAL A 67 5.96 -5.05 -12.42
C VAL A 67 7.19 -4.87 -11.51
N PHE A 68 8.40 -4.94 -12.06
CA PHE A 68 9.62 -4.76 -11.27
C PHE A 68 9.73 -3.37 -10.63
N ILE A 69 9.34 -2.31 -11.34
CA ILE A 69 9.33 -0.94 -10.80
C ILE A 69 8.33 -0.83 -9.65
N VAL A 70 7.08 -1.25 -9.85
CA VAL A 70 6.03 -1.19 -8.82
C VAL A 70 6.43 -2.01 -7.59
N MET A 71 6.96 -3.20 -7.80
CA MET A 71 7.43 -4.10 -6.75
C MET A 71 8.58 -3.50 -5.94
N LEU A 72 9.60 -2.95 -6.59
CA LEU A 72 10.76 -2.35 -5.92
C LEU A 72 10.34 -1.14 -5.07
N ILE A 73 9.54 -0.23 -5.64
CA ILE A 73 9.02 0.95 -4.93
C ILE A 73 8.16 0.51 -3.75
N THR A 74 7.30 -0.50 -3.94
CA THR A 74 6.45 -1.05 -2.86
C THR A 74 7.30 -1.63 -1.73
N PHE A 75 8.27 -2.48 -2.05
CA PHE A 75 9.14 -3.11 -1.05
C PHE A 75 9.86 -2.06 -0.19
N LEU A 76 10.55 -1.11 -0.83
CA LEU A 76 11.29 -0.06 -0.12
C LEU A 76 10.35 0.80 0.73
N SER A 77 9.18 1.15 0.19
CA SER A 77 8.24 2.03 0.88
C SER A 77 7.55 1.36 2.06
N VAL A 78 7.18 0.08 1.95
CA VAL A 78 6.58 -0.68 3.06
C VAL A 78 7.61 -0.93 4.16
N VAL A 79 8.86 -1.27 3.82
CA VAL A 79 9.94 -1.42 4.79
C VAL A 79 10.22 -0.11 5.51
N ALA A 80 10.31 1.01 4.78
CA ALA A 80 10.46 2.34 5.36
C ALA A 80 9.26 2.69 6.26
N TYR A 81 8.03 2.41 5.82
CA TYR A 81 6.82 2.63 6.61
C TYR A 81 6.87 1.87 7.93
N LEU A 82 7.14 0.56 7.91
CA LEU A 82 7.22 -0.27 9.12
C LEU A 82 8.31 0.21 10.08
N THR A 83 9.46 0.64 9.54
CA THR A 83 10.58 1.16 10.34
C THR A 83 10.26 2.49 11.00
N LEU A 84 9.57 3.39 10.28
CA LEU A 84 9.15 4.66 10.84
C LEU A 84 7.97 4.51 11.80
N PHE A 85 7.12 3.52 11.58
CA PHE A 85 6.01 3.18 12.47
C PHE A 85 6.49 2.59 13.79
N SER A 86 7.50 1.71 13.77
CA SER A 86 8.08 1.13 14.99
C SER A 86 8.74 2.19 15.88
N LYS A 87 9.34 3.22 15.27
CA LYS A 87 9.88 4.40 15.96
C LYS A 87 8.81 5.41 16.41
N GLY A 88 7.53 5.18 16.12
CA GLY A 88 6.42 6.06 16.52
C GLY A 88 6.15 7.25 15.59
N TYR A 89 7.09 7.63 14.73
CA TYR A 89 7.00 8.84 13.90
C TYR A 89 5.74 8.93 13.04
N ILE A 90 5.37 7.82 12.37
CA ILE A 90 4.19 7.81 11.51
C ILE A 90 2.90 7.91 12.32
N TRP A 91 2.88 7.32 13.53
CA TRP A 91 1.69 7.29 14.37
C TRP A 91 1.36 8.67 14.96
N GLU A 92 2.38 9.45 15.30
CA GLU A 92 2.20 10.85 15.74
C GLU A 92 1.58 11.72 14.64
N LYS A 93 1.91 11.40 13.39
CA LYS A 93 1.52 12.11 12.17
C LYS A 93 0.22 11.61 11.54
N ARG A 94 -0.56 10.82 12.26
CA ARG A 94 -1.82 10.23 11.77
C ARG A 94 -2.90 11.25 11.36
N HIS A 95 -2.85 12.46 11.92
CA HIS A 95 -3.75 13.57 11.59
C HIS A 95 -3.39 14.26 10.25
N GLU A 96 -2.29 13.90 9.62
CA GLU A 96 -1.82 14.51 8.37
C GLU A 96 -2.36 13.76 7.15
N THR A 97 -2.61 14.47 6.05
CA THR A 97 -3.21 13.88 4.83
C THR A 97 -2.31 12.83 4.17
N TYR A 98 -0.99 12.96 4.26
CA TYR A 98 -0.07 11.98 3.67
C TYR A 98 -0.14 10.60 4.34
N PHE A 99 -0.65 10.51 5.57
CA PHE A 99 -0.89 9.23 6.24
C PHE A 99 -1.86 8.35 5.44
N VAL A 100 -2.95 8.94 4.94
CA VAL A 100 -3.92 8.27 4.06
C VAL A 100 -3.38 8.16 2.64
N GLY A 101 -2.67 9.19 2.17
CA GLY A 101 -2.12 9.26 0.81
C GLY A 101 -1.17 8.11 0.46
N PHE A 102 -0.44 7.56 1.44
CA PHE A 102 0.44 6.41 1.22
C PHE A 102 -0.31 5.19 0.67
N ASP A 103 -1.34 4.71 1.37
CA ASP A 103 -2.09 3.52 0.93
C ASP A 103 -2.87 3.77 -0.36
N ALA A 104 -3.41 4.97 -0.53
CA ALA A 104 -4.12 5.36 -1.76
C ALA A 104 -3.18 5.36 -2.99
N PHE A 105 -1.96 5.88 -2.84
CA PHE A 105 -0.96 5.87 -3.90
C PHE A 105 -0.58 4.44 -4.31
N PHE A 106 -0.32 3.56 -3.34
CA PHE A 106 0.02 2.18 -3.62
C PHE A 106 -1.16 1.36 -4.15
N PHE A 107 -2.39 1.67 -3.73
CA PHE A 107 -3.58 1.12 -4.37
C PHE A 107 -3.60 1.42 -5.86
N VAL A 108 -3.37 2.68 -6.27
CA VAL A 108 -3.34 3.05 -7.69
C VAL A 108 -2.20 2.36 -8.43
N LEU A 109 -1.00 2.29 -7.85
CA LEU A 109 0.13 1.58 -8.47
C LEU A 109 -0.18 0.10 -8.70
N TRP A 110 -0.65 -0.62 -7.67
CA TRP A 110 -1.00 -2.03 -7.80
C TRP A 110 -2.20 -2.26 -8.70
N PHE A 111 -3.14 -1.31 -8.76
CA PHE A 111 -4.23 -1.35 -9.72
C PHE A 111 -3.68 -1.33 -11.14
N THR A 112 -2.77 -0.40 -11.46
CA THR A 112 -2.17 -0.39 -12.80
C THR A 112 -1.35 -1.65 -13.10
N GLU A 113 -0.66 -2.20 -12.10
CA GLU A 113 0.16 -3.41 -12.23
C GLU A 113 -0.70 -4.64 -12.56
N VAL A 114 -1.73 -4.94 -11.75
CA VAL A 114 -2.55 -6.16 -11.95
C VAL A 114 -3.30 -6.13 -13.28
N PHE A 115 -3.71 -4.94 -13.74
CA PHE A 115 -4.38 -4.78 -15.03
C PHE A 115 -3.39 -4.85 -16.20
N THR A 116 -2.16 -4.38 -16.02
CA THR A 116 -1.11 -4.50 -17.03
C THR A 116 -0.71 -5.97 -17.24
N ASN A 117 -0.80 -6.81 -16.21
CA ASN A 117 -0.58 -8.25 -16.35
C ASN A 117 -1.72 -9.01 -17.07
N LEU A 118 -2.89 -8.38 -17.24
CA LEU A 118 -4.01 -8.88 -18.03
C LEU A 118 -3.99 -8.40 -19.48
N TYR A 119 -2.92 -7.73 -19.92
CA TYR A 119 -2.81 -7.16 -21.26
C TYR A 119 -3.11 -8.13 -22.41
N TRP A 120 -2.65 -9.38 -22.31
CA TRP A 120 -2.92 -10.43 -23.29
C TRP A 120 -4.41 -10.69 -23.46
N ALA A 121 -5.17 -10.70 -22.37
CA ALA A 121 -6.62 -10.91 -22.39
C ALA A 121 -7.33 -9.75 -23.11
N TYR A 122 -6.86 -8.51 -22.94
CA TYR A 122 -7.39 -7.35 -23.63
C TYR A 122 -7.08 -7.33 -25.13
N LYS A 123 -5.94 -7.88 -25.54
CA LYS A 123 -5.58 -8.03 -26.95
C LYS A 123 -6.26 -9.21 -27.64
N GLY A 124 -6.89 -10.11 -26.89
CA GLY A 124 -7.38 -11.38 -27.41
C GLY A 124 -6.24 -12.32 -27.79
N ASP A 125 -5.05 -12.11 -27.24
CA ASP A 125 -3.90 -13.00 -27.41
C ASP A 125 -4.07 -14.24 -26.53
N GLU A 126 -3.35 -15.32 -26.87
CA GLU A 126 -3.30 -16.52 -26.03
C GLU A 126 -2.63 -16.20 -24.68
N ASN A 127 -3.03 -16.92 -23.63
CA ASN A 127 -2.45 -16.76 -22.30
C ASN A 127 -0.92 -16.98 -22.39
N PRO A 128 -0.07 -16.16 -21.74
CA PRO A 128 1.38 -16.37 -21.67
C PRO A 128 1.78 -17.80 -21.30
N CYS A 129 0.98 -18.49 -20.48
CA CYS A 129 1.16 -19.91 -20.17
C CYS A 129 1.11 -20.83 -21.39
N TYR A 130 0.27 -20.53 -22.38
CA TYR A 130 0.18 -21.29 -23.62
C TYR A 130 1.49 -21.23 -24.41
N TYR A 131 2.13 -20.07 -24.48
CA TYR A 131 3.44 -19.93 -25.13
C TYR A 131 4.54 -20.69 -24.39
N TYR A 132 4.44 -20.81 -23.06
CA TYR A 132 5.37 -21.64 -22.29
C TYR A 132 5.14 -23.14 -22.57
N THR A 133 3.89 -23.60 -22.71
CA THR A 133 3.58 -25.01 -23.02
C THR A 133 3.84 -25.40 -24.47
N ALA A 134 3.58 -24.49 -25.43
CA ALA A 134 3.90 -24.75 -26.85
C ALA A 134 5.41 -24.96 -27.09
N TYR A 135 6.26 -24.37 -26.23
CA TYR A 135 7.70 -24.62 -26.23
C TYR A 135 8.07 -25.99 -25.66
N SER A 136 7.31 -26.52 -24.67
CA SER A 136 7.60 -27.83 -24.08
C SER A 136 7.25 -29.00 -24.98
N ASP A 137 6.23 -28.87 -25.84
CA ASP A 137 5.82 -29.94 -26.76
C ASP A 137 6.87 -30.29 -27.82
N THR A 138 7.86 -29.42 -28.05
CA THR A 138 8.96 -29.71 -28.97
C THR A 138 10.10 -30.51 -28.33
N ILE A 139 10.19 -30.57 -26.99
CA ILE A 139 11.31 -31.20 -26.26
C ILE A 139 10.78 -31.77 -24.93
N SER A 140 10.72 -33.09 -24.83
CA SER A 140 10.13 -33.85 -23.68
C SER A 140 10.77 -33.60 -22.30
N TYR A 141 11.89 -32.87 -22.21
CA TYR A 141 12.52 -32.43 -20.93
C TYR A 141 12.10 -31.02 -20.48
N VAL A 142 11.38 -30.27 -21.33
CA VAL A 142 10.99 -28.87 -21.10
C VAL A 142 9.66 -28.74 -20.33
N ASP A 143 8.94 -29.85 -20.17
CA ASP A 143 7.58 -29.89 -19.61
C ASP A 143 7.51 -29.49 -18.12
N TYR A 144 8.49 -29.91 -17.31
CA TYR A 144 8.57 -29.49 -15.90
C TYR A 144 8.90 -28.00 -15.75
N LYS A 145 9.81 -27.48 -16.59
CA LYS A 145 10.22 -26.06 -16.55
C LYS A 145 9.10 -25.14 -17.00
N SER A 146 8.30 -25.56 -17.98
CA SER A 146 7.14 -24.80 -18.47
C SER A 146 6.03 -24.68 -17.41
N ASN A 147 5.70 -25.78 -16.73
CA ASN A 147 4.71 -25.77 -15.65
C ASN A 147 5.13 -24.88 -14.47
N ALA A 148 6.43 -24.88 -14.12
CA ALA A 148 6.96 -23.99 -13.09
C ALA A 148 6.87 -22.51 -13.50
N LEU A 149 7.15 -22.17 -14.76
CA LEU A 149 7.00 -20.80 -15.29
C LEU A 149 5.56 -20.31 -15.26
N CYS A 150 4.63 -21.13 -15.76
CA CYS A 150 3.21 -20.78 -15.73
C CYS A 150 2.67 -20.69 -14.30
N GLY A 151 3.05 -21.64 -13.43
CA GLY A 151 2.67 -21.63 -12.02
C GLY A 151 3.18 -20.39 -11.29
N ALA A 152 4.45 -20.00 -11.51
CA ALA A 152 5.03 -18.79 -10.94
C ALA A 152 4.29 -17.53 -11.43
N TYR A 153 3.95 -17.46 -12.72
CA TYR A 153 3.19 -16.34 -13.28
C TYR A 153 1.79 -16.22 -12.67
N ILE A 154 1.04 -17.32 -12.60
CA ILE A 154 -0.32 -17.31 -12.03
C ILE A 154 -0.25 -16.95 -10.53
N ALA A 155 0.67 -17.55 -9.78
CA ALA A 155 0.85 -17.26 -8.37
C ALA A 155 1.22 -15.79 -8.14
N SER A 156 2.16 -15.24 -8.93
CA SER A 156 2.58 -13.84 -8.85
C SER A 156 1.39 -12.89 -9.04
N ASN A 157 0.55 -13.14 -10.05
CA ASN A 157 -0.67 -12.36 -10.27
C ASN A 157 -1.66 -12.45 -9.11
N VAL A 158 -1.91 -13.66 -8.59
CA VAL A 158 -2.82 -13.87 -7.46
C VAL A 158 -2.33 -13.08 -6.23
N PHE A 159 -1.03 -13.10 -5.96
CA PHE A 159 -0.46 -12.29 -4.88
C PHE A 159 -0.56 -10.79 -5.16
N GLY A 160 -0.40 -10.34 -6.42
CA GLY A 160 -0.64 -8.95 -6.82
C GLY A 160 -2.06 -8.48 -6.49
N TRP A 161 -3.07 -9.31 -6.74
CA TRP A 161 -4.47 -9.04 -6.35
C TRP A 161 -4.64 -8.97 -4.83
N PHE A 162 -4.02 -9.88 -4.07
CA PHE A 162 -4.04 -9.78 -2.60
C PHE A 162 -3.36 -8.51 -2.10
N LEU A 163 -2.30 -8.06 -2.77
CA LEU A 163 -1.62 -6.81 -2.47
C LEU A 163 -2.51 -5.59 -2.74
N LEU A 164 -3.24 -5.59 -3.87
CA LEU A 164 -4.23 -4.56 -4.17
C LEU A 164 -5.34 -4.49 -3.09
N ILE A 165 -5.88 -5.64 -2.68
CA ILE A 165 -6.91 -5.72 -1.64
C ILE A 165 -6.37 -5.21 -0.30
N THR A 166 -5.16 -5.60 0.09
CA THR A 166 -4.57 -5.13 1.35
C THR A 166 -4.25 -3.64 1.34
N PHE A 167 -3.85 -3.04 0.21
CA PHE A 167 -3.74 -1.59 0.09
C PHE A 167 -5.10 -0.88 0.15
N SER A 168 -6.14 -1.48 -0.43
CA SER A 168 -7.52 -0.97 -0.33
C SER A 168 -8.00 -0.93 1.13
N LEU A 169 -7.80 -2.03 1.86
CA LEU A 169 -8.12 -2.12 3.28
C LEU A 169 -7.26 -1.15 4.10
N GLY A 170 -5.97 -1.07 3.81
CA GLY A 170 -5.03 -0.13 4.42
C GLY A 170 -5.51 1.32 4.28
N ALA A 171 -5.93 1.73 3.08
CA ALA A 171 -6.47 3.06 2.82
C ALA A 171 -7.73 3.33 3.66
N GLY A 172 -8.65 2.37 3.74
CA GLY A 172 -9.86 2.48 4.56
C GLY A 172 -9.56 2.66 6.05
N PHE A 173 -8.64 1.86 6.61
CA PHE A 173 -8.22 2.00 8.00
C PHE A 173 -7.45 3.31 8.25
N SER A 174 -6.53 3.67 7.36
CA SER A 174 -5.76 4.90 7.45
C SER A 174 -6.67 6.13 7.41
N TYR A 175 -7.68 6.14 6.53
CA TYR A 175 -8.69 7.20 6.45
C TYR A 175 -9.50 7.33 7.74
N LYS A 176 -9.95 6.21 8.31
CA LYS A 176 -10.68 6.22 9.58
C LYS A 176 -9.84 6.81 10.72
N ILE A 177 -8.60 6.32 10.88
CA ILE A 177 -7.67 6.82 11.92
C ILE A 177 -7.39 8.32 11.75
N HIS A 178 -7.24 8.78 10.50
CA HIS A 178 -7.03 10.19 10.19
C HIS A 178 -8.20 11.06 10.64
N ASN A 179 -9.43 10.67 10.29
CA ASN A 179 -10.63 11.42 10.68
C ASN A 179 -10.82 11.43 12.20
N ASP A 180 -10.65 10.29 12.87
CA ASP A 180 -10.74 10.20 14.33
C ASP A 180 -9.73 11.15 14.99
N SER A 181 -8.47 11.16 14.52
CA SER A 181 -7.43 12.05 15.05
C SER A 181 -7.66 13.53 14.76
N LYS A 182 -8.29 13.88 13.62
CA LYS A 182 -8.60 15.27 13.28
C LYS A 182 -9.72 15.82 14.17
N ASN A 183 -10.70 14.98 14.49
CA ASN A 183 -11.79 15.33 15.39
C ASN A 183 -11.27 15.54 16.82
N GLU A 184 -10.39 14.67 17.31
CA GLU A 184 -9.69 14.83 18.59
C GLU A 184 -8.94 16.17 18.66
N ASN A 185 -8.06 16.45 17.69
CA ASN A 185 -7.29 17.71 17.66
C ASN A 185 -8.19 18.96 17.60
N SER A 186 -9.32 18.89 16.91
CA SER A 186 -10.27 20.01 16.83
C SER A 186 -10.96 20.25 18.17
N SER A 187 -11.33 19.18 18.88
CA SER A 187 -11.90 19.24 20.22
C SER A 187 -10.93 19.86 21.22
N ASP A 188 -9.67 19.41 21.21
CA ASP A 188 -8.63 19.92 22.12
C ASP A 188 -8.34 21.41 21.90
N ASN A 189 -8.30 21.86 20.65
CA ASN A 189 -8.11 23.27 20.32
C ASN A 189 -9.28 24.13 20.82
N ASN A 190 -10.53 23.67 20.64
CA ASN A 190 -11.72 24.37 21.14
C ASN A 190 -11.73 24.45 22.68
N MET A 191 -11.32 23.37 23.35
CA MET A 191 -11.19 23.35 24.81
C MET A 191 -10.10 24.33 25.29
N GLN A 192 -8.92 24.32 24.67
CA GLN A 192 -7.83 25.24 25.01
C GLN A 192 -8.22 26.70 24.79
N GLN A 193 -8.92 27.00 23.70
CA GLN A 193 -9.42 28.36 23.42
C GLN A 193 -10.45 28.81 24.46
N SER A 194 -11.33 27.90 24.90
CA SER A 194 -12.30 28.17 25.96
C SER A 194 -11.63 28.44 27.31
N ILE A 195 -10.62 27.64 27.69
CA ILE A 195 -9.84 27.85 28.93
C ILE A 195 -9.11 29.20 28.89
N ALA A 196 -8.50 29.55 27.74
CA ALA A 196 -7.83 30.84 27.58
C ALA A 196 -8.81 32.02 27.73
N ALA A 197 -10.01 31.92 27.15
CA ALA A 197 -11.05 32.94 27.29
C ALA A 197 -11.50 33.12 28.76
N ILE A 198 -11.70 32.02 29.49
CA ILE A 198 -12.06 32.05 30.92
C ILE A 198 -10.95 32.71 31.76
N SER A 199 -9.69 32.38 31.49
CA SER A 199 -8.54 32.95 32.20
C SER A 199 -8.43 34.47 32.00
N ILE A 200 -8.64 34.96 30.77
CA ILE A 200 -8.66 36.39 30.46
C ILE A 200 -9.81 37.09 31.18
N ALA A 201 -11.02 36.51 31.17
CA ALA A 201 -12.19 37.06 31.85
C ALA A 201 -11.98 37.16 33.38
N ALA A 202 -11.42 36.11 34.00
CA ALA A 202 -11.09 36.11 35.43
C ALA A 202 -10.05 37.18 35.79
N THR A 203 -9.01 37.34 34.97
CA THR A 203 -7.96 38.35 35.17
C THR A 203 -8.53 39.78 35.03
N ALA A 204 -9.45 39.99 34.09
CA ALA A 204 -10.12 41.28 33.91
C ALA A 204 -11.04 41.64 35.10
N ALA A 205 -11.78 40.66 35.63
CA ALA A 205 -12.63 40.84 36.81
C ALA A 205 -11.80 41.19 38.07
N GLN A 206 -10.60 40.61 38.21
CA GLN A 206 -9.72 40.88 39.36
C GLN A 206 -9.11 42.30 39.32
N LYS A 207 -8.92 42.89 38.13
CA LYS A 207 -8.37 44.25 37.97
C LYS A 207 -9.40 45.37 38.17
N ASN A 208 -10.71 45.07 38.18
CA ASN A 208 -11.75 46.09 38.34
C ASN A 208 -12.86 45.62 39.30
N PRO A 209 -12.68 45.77 40.62
CA PRO A 209 -13.55 45.16 41.63
C PRO A 209 -14.96 45.78 41.72
N VAL A 210 -15.28 46.79 40.91
CA VAL A 210 -16.58 47.48 40.93
C VAL A 210 -17.65 46.67 40.18
N ILE A 211 -17.27 45.68 39.37
CA ILE A 211 -18.22 44.81 38.66
C ILE A 211 -18.23 43.44 39.32
N LYS A 212 -19.20 43.20 40.22
CA LYS A 212 -19.54 41.84 40.70
C LYS A 212 -20.06 41.04 39.52
N PHE A 213 -19.17 40.40 38.78
CA PHE A 213 -19.52 39.39 37.78
C PHE A 213 -19.86 38.09 38.51
N ASP A 214 -21.11 37.66 38.39
CA ASP A 214 -21.60 36.43 39.01
C ASP A 214 -21.13 35.22 38.17
N VAL A 215 -19.90 34.78 38.42
CA VAL A 215 -19.23 33.68 37.70
C VAL A 215 -20.03 32.37 37.74
N LEU A 216 -20.96 32.22 38.70
CA LEU A 216 -21.87 31.08 38.80
C LEU A 216 -22.81 30.94 37.58
N SER A 217 -23.18 32.06 36.94
CA SER A 217 -24.11 32.06 35.81
C SER A 217 -23.50 31.53 34.51
N CYS A 218 -22.21 31.78 34.26
CA CYS A 218 -21.50 31.22 33.10
C CYS A 218 -21.29 29.70 33.20
N TRP A 219 -21.10 29.17 34.42
CA TRP A 219 -20.93 27.72 34.62
C TRP A 219 -22.23 26.94 34.34
N GLN A 220 -23.41 27.56 34.55
CA GLN A 220 -24.70 26.93 34.25
C GLN A 220 -25.02 26.86 32.75
N MET A 221 -24.47 27.76 31.92
CA MET A 221 -24.69 27.72 30.46
C MET A 221 -23.87 26.64 29.74
N VAL A 222 -22.69 26.29 30.26
CA VAL A 222 -21.81 25.27 29.63
C VAL A 222 -22.35 23.85 29.83
N ASN A 223 -23.10 23.58 30.91
CA ASN A 223 -23.66 22.26 31.19
C ASN A 223 -25.04 21.99 30.55
N GLN A 224 -25.58 22.92 29.75
CA GLN A 224 -26.87 22.75 29.06
C GLN A 224 -26.74 22.38 27.57
N SER A 225 -25.53 22.26 27.01
CA SER A 225 -25.34 21.91 25.59
C SER A 225 -25.12 20.41 25.31
N ASP A 226 -25.08 19.56 26.35
CA ASP A 226 -24.78 18.12 26.24
C ASP A 226 -26.01 17.21 26.47
N SER A 227 -27.23 17.71 26.22
CA SER A 227 -28.47 16.90 26.21
C SER A 227 -29.17 16.94 24.86
#